data_AF-A0A2K9YEI2-F1
#
_entry.id   AF-A0A2K9YEI2-F1
#
_cell.length_a   1.000
_cell.length_b   1.000
_cell.length_c   1.000
_cell.angle_alpha   90.00
_cell.angle_beta   90.00
_cell.angle_gamma   90.00
#
_symmetry.space_group_name_H-M   'P 1'
#
loop_
_entity.id
_entity.type
_entity.pdbx_description
1 polymer ?
#
loop_
_entity_poly.entity_id
_entity_poly.type
_entity_poly.pdbx_seq_one_letter_code
_entity_poly.pdbx_strand_id
1 'polypeptide(L)'
;MSPSPTSSSSASSPPTTTSTSSPAATYLSHPRFNRTHTFPASPTHPELQISYADVGRQPSPSTSSDDIPTVLFIPGMFATRFSAVWLHHIAERSGARVIVVDRYILSLFEWLLFILLEEFGDMWICIWNQIPRLVVTQAIPTLALSGAVFNTTSSVITSGAFSGSNPDETKAVEVNRRKIEAGYGLSRDFQAKIDTELPRRIFSESTVGANREALLCLKKGPRGLWGVCDDYEDFIKRLVEGERAKTSKVKVRVFFAAEDSMIGVKGREYMDCCWKEQDDLDFESRIIANTDHDSVLQSIEVLESVFREVASRS
;
A
#
# COMPACT_ATOMS: atom_id res chain seq x y z
N MET A 1 -33.00 68.91 -15.79
CA MET A 1 -32.14 68.62 -14.62
C MET A 1 -32.70 67.37 -13.97
N SER A 2 -32.10 66.22 -14.28
CA SER A 2 -32.53 64.90 -13.80
C SER A 2 -31.65 64.49 -12.62
N PRO A 3 -32.19 63.87 -11.55
CA PRO A 3 -31.36 63.29 -10.51
C PRO A 3 -31.01 61.83 -10.85
N SER A 4 -29.72 61.51 -10.77
CA SER A 4 -29.19 60.15 -10.85
C SER A 4 -29.50 59.37 -9.57
N PRO A 5 -29.80 58.05 -9.62
CA PRO A 5 -29.88 57.23 -8.42
C PRO A 5 -28.50 56.66 -8.06
N THR A 6 -28.11 56.86 -6.81
CA THR A 6 -26.96 56.22 -6.16
C THR A 6 -27.27 54.75 -5.87
N SER A 7 -26.51 53.85 -6.49
CA SER A 7 -26.53 52.42 -6.20
C SER A 7 -25.74 52.11 -4.93
N SER A 8 -26.41 51.73 -3.85
CA SER A 8 -25.80 51.16 -2.65
C SER A 8 -25.48 49.68 -2.89
N SER A 9 -24.20 49.33 -2.95
CA SER A 9 -23.73 47.94 -3.00
C SER A 9 -23.84 47.30 -1.62
N SER A 10 -24.76 46.34 -1.48
CA SER A 10 -24.81 45.42 -0.35
C SER A 10 -23.62 44.47 -0.43
N ALA A 11 -22.68 44.59 0.52
CA ALA A 11 -21.60 43.64 0.69
C ALA A 11 -22.17 42.28 1.14
N SER A 12 -22.21 41.31 0.23
CA SER A 12 -22.46 39.91 0.55
C SER A 12 -21.26 39.36 1.32
N SER A 13 -21.50 38.94 2.57
CA SER A 13 -20.52 38.18 3.33
C SER A 13 -20.12 36.91 2.57
N PRO A 14 -18.84 36.51 2.57
CA PRO A 14 -18.42 35.28 1.90
C PRO A 14 -19.10 34.08 2.56
N PRO A 15 -19.53 33.07 1.79
CA PRO A 15 -20.12 31.86 2.35
C PRO A 15 -19.07 31.18 3.22
N THR A 16 -19.37 31.01 4.50
CA THR A 16 -18.60 30.17 5.41
C THR A 16 -18.75 28.73 4.91
N THR A 17 -17.80 28.28 4.10
CA THR A 17 -17.67 26.88 3.72
C THR A 17 -17.13 26.11 4.92
N THR A 18 -18.04 25.73 5.82
CA THR A 18 -17.82 24.58 6.69
C THR A 18 -17.66 23.36 5.77
N SER A 19 -16.41 22.99 5.50
CA SER A 19 -16.07 21.79 4.72
C SER A 19 -16.47 20.56 5.51
N THR A 20 -17.72 20.14 5.37
CA THR A 20 -18.21 18.90 5.98
C THR A 20 -17.46 17.73 5.35
N SER A 21 -16.48 17.18 6.06
CA SER A 21 -15.69 16.01 5.64
C SER A 21 -16.63 14.86 5.25
N SER A 22 -16.42 14.25 4.08
CA SER A 22 -17.24 13.12 3.64
C SER A 22 -17.16 11.96 4.66
N PRO A 23 -18.18 11.09 4.79
CA PRO A 23 -18.12 9.94 5.69
C PRO A 23 -16.88 9.05 5.45
N ALA A 24 -16.50 8.88 4.18
CA ALA A 24 -15.28 8.14 3.81
C ALA A 24 -14.01 8.88 4.23
N ALA A 25 -13.93 10.21 4.02
CA ALA A 25 -12.81 11.00 4.51
C ALA A 25 -12.67 10.95 6.04
N THR A 26 -13.79 10.92 6.76
CA THR A 26 -13.83 10.79 8.23
C THR A 26 -13.33 9.41 8.66
N TYR A 27 -13.79 8.34 8.02
CA TYR A 27 -13.31 6.98 8.28
C TYR A 27 -11.80 6.84 8.04
N LEU A 28 -11.30 7.37 6.91
CA LEU A 28 -9.86 7.35 6.59
C LEU A 28 -9.00 8.21 7.51
N SER A 29 -9.61 9.17 8.22
CA SER A 29 -8.90 9.99 9.22
C SER A 29 -8.71 9.28 10.57
N HIS A 30 -9.27 8.09 10.74
CA HIS A 30 -9.13 7.36 12.00
C HIS A 30 -7.63 7.07 12.28
N PRO A 31 -7.13 7.32 13.51
CA PRO A 31 -5.73 7.07 13.90
C PRO A 31 -5.25 5.61 13.81
N ARG A 32 -6.08 4.69 13.30
CA ARG A 32 -5.71 3.28 13.07
C ARG A 32 -5.03 3.13 11.72
N PHE A 33 -5.37 3.97 10.75
CA PHE A 33 -4.80 3.94 9.40
C PHE A 33 -3.56 4.82 9.27
N ASN A 34 -3.33 5.71 10.24
CA ASN A 34 -2.23 6.65 10.18
C ASN A 34 -1.68 6.92 11.58
N ARG A 35 -0.54 6.31 11.87
CA ARG A 35 0.31 6.57 13.03
C ARG A 35 1.74 6.78 12.59
N THR A 36 2.52 7.37 13.47
CA THR A 36 3.94 7.62 13.25
C THR A 36 4.72 7.17 14.47
N HIS A 37 5.90 6.58 14.23
CA HIS A 37 6.87 6.26 15.26
C HIS A 37 8.25 6.75 14.83
N THR A 38 9.00 7.33 15.76
CA THR A 38 10.35 7.82 15.50
C THR A 38 11.33 6.91 16.23
N PHE A 39 12.14 6.20 15.46
CA PHE A 39 13.29 5.46 15.98
C PHE A 39 14.44 6.44 16.19
N PRO A 40 15.05 6.47 17.39
CA PRO A 40 16.18 7.35 17.66
C PRO A 40 17.37 6.98 16.78
N ALA A 41 18.27 7.93 16.56
CA ALA A 41 19.52 7.65 15.86
C ALA A 41 20.34 6.57 16.57
N SER A 42 20.96 5.69 15.79
CA SER A 42 21.91 4.67 16.22
C SER A 42 23.20 4.78 15.40
N PRO A 43 24.28 4.06 15.77
CA PRO A 43 25.49 4.00 14.93
C PRO A 43 25.26 3.46 13.52
N THR A 44 24.13 2.77 13.29
CA THR A 44 23.82 2.09 12.02
C THR A 44 22.80 2.84 11.15
N HIS A 45 22.04 3.75 11.74
CA HIS A 45 21.10 4.60 11.02
C HIS A 45 20.86 5.90 11.79
N PRO A 46 20.66 7.03 11.13
CA PRO A 46 20.19 8.24 11.80
C PRO A 46 18.74 8.09 12.26
N GLU A 47 18.20 9.10 12.93
CA GLU A 47 16.80 9.11 13.34
C GLU A 47 15.87 8.78 12.17
N LEU A 48 14.95 7.85 12.40
CA LEU A 48 14.07 7.32 11.36
C LEU A 48 12.62 7.45 11.80
N GLN A 49 11.86 8.27 11.09
CA GLN A 49 10.42 8.36 11.26
C GLN A 49 9.72 7.37 10.31
N ILE A 50 8.86 6.51 10.85
CA ILE A 50 8.08 5.54 10.09
C ILE A 50 6.60 5.81 10.33
N SER A 51 5.83 5.89 9.23
CA SER A 51 4.38 5.87 9.29
C SER A 51 3.84 4.45 9.12
N TYR A 52 2.79 4.12 9.87
CA TYR A 52 2.21 2.79 9.88
C TYR A 52 0.72 2.85 10.22
N ALA A 53 0.01 1.79 9.88
CA ALA A 53 -1.35 1.51 10.32
C ALA A 53 -1.32 0.38 11.36
N ASP A 54 -2.18 0.48 12.37
CA ASP A 54 -2.39 -0.51 13.42
C ASP A 54 -3.87 -0.84 13.44
N VAL A 55 -4.23 -1.95 12.80
CA VAL A 55 -5.62 -2.34 12.54
C VAL A 55 -5.93 -3.74 13.07
N GLY A 56 -7.22 -4.09 13.06
CA GLY A 56 -7.69 -5.37 13.58
C GLY A 56 -7.90 -5.32 15.09
N ARG A 57 -7.71 -6.46 15.77
CA ARG A 57 -7.90 -6.58 17.21
C ARG A 57 -6.91 -5.69 17.97
N GLN A 58 -7.43 -4.76 18.77
CA GLN A 58 -6.60 -3.86 19.57
C GLN A 58 -6.36 -4.44 20.98
N PRO A 59 -5.20 -4.15 21.60
CA PRO A 59 -4.96 -4.43 23.01
C PRO A 59 -6.04 -3.82 23.91
N SER A 60 -6.51 -4.61 24.89
CA SER A 60 -7.48 -4.20 25.90
C SER A 60 -6.76 -4.13 27.25
N PRO A 61 -7.21 -3.31 28.22
CA PRO A 61 -6.68 -3.35 29.60
C PRO A 61 -6.67 -4.75 30.22
N SER A 62 -7.54 -5.65 29.75
CA SER A 62 -7.68 -7.04 30.21
C SER A 62 -6.85 -8.06 29.40
N THR A 63 -6.12 -7.64 28.37
CA THR A 63 -5.42 -8.54 27.45
C THR A 63 -4.04 -7.95 27.16
N SER A 64 -2.98 -8.66 27.53
CA SER A 64 -1.63 -8.16 27.25
C SER A 64 -1.43 -8.07 25.73
N SER A 65 -0.59 -7.14 25.28
CA SER A 65 -0.26 -7.02 23.85
C SER A 65 0.34 -8.31 23.28
N ASP A 66 0.99 -9.08 24.15
CA ASP A 66 1.71 -10.31 23.81
C ASP A 66 0.72 -11.47 23.58
N ASP A 67 -0.50 -11.37 24.12
CA ASP A 67 -1.57 -12.34 23.92
C ASP A 67 -2.36 -12.11 22.62
N ILE A 68 -2.03 -11.06 21.84
CA ILE A 68 -2.72 -10.76 20.59
C ILE A 68 -1.88 -11.20 19.39
N PRO A 69 -2.33 -12.22 18.64
CA PRO A 69 -1.73 -12.64 17.38
C PRO A 69 -1.51 -11.45 16.44
N THR A 70 -0.24 -11.12 16.20
CA THR A 70 0.14 -9.91 15.47
C THR A 70 0.83 -10.25 14.16
N VAL A 71 0.36 -9.66 13.06
CA VAL A 71 0.95 -9.74 11.73
C VAL A 71 1.65 -8.43 11.40
N LEU A 72 2.95 -8.48 11.11
CA LEU A 72 3.64 -7.39 10.44
C LEU A 72 3.44 -7.54 8.93
N PHE A 73 2.69 -6.63 8.32
CA PHE A 73 2.42 -6.63 6.88
C PHE A 73 3.27 -5.56 6.20
N ILE A 74 4.14 -6.01 5.30
CA ILE A 74 5.04 -5.15 4.52
C ILE A 74 4.50 -5.15 3.09
N PRO A 75 3.82 -4.07 2.65
CA PRO A 75 3.13 -4.06 1.37
C PRO A 75 4.12 -3.97 0.20
N GLY A 76 3.63 -4.21 -1.03
CA GLY A 76 4.41 -4.19 -2.27
C GLY A 76 4.80 -2.79 -2.75
N MET A 77 5.37 -2.70 -3.96
CA MET A 77 5.86 -1.44 -4.52
C MET A 77 4.70 -0.46 -4.70
N PHE A 78 4.90 0.82 -4.39
CA PHE A 78 3.90 1.90 -4.36
C PHE A 78 2.79 1.76 -3.32
N ALA A 79 2.60 0.58 -2.72
CA ALA A 79 1.58 0.38 -1.72
C ALA A 79 1.96 1.07 -0.40
N THR A 80 0.93 1.53 0.32
CA THR A 80 1.09 2.27 1.58
C THR A 80 0.34 1.58 2.71
N ARG A 81 0.49 2.11 3.93
CA ARG A 81 -0.29 1.74 5.11
C ARG A 81 -1.80 1.82 4.92
N PHE A 82 -2.27 2.57 3.92
CA PHE A 82 -3.70 2.62 3.57
C PHE A 82 -4.23 1.30 2.99
N SER A 83 -3.39 0.35 2.61
CA SER A 83 -3.80 -1.04 2.35
C SER A 83 -4.53 -1.66 3.55
N ALA A 84 -4.22 -1.18 4.77
CA ALA A 84 -4.86 -1.61 6.01
C ALA A 84 -6.36 -1.34 6.07
N VAL A 85 -6.89 -0.44 5.24
CA VAL A 85 -8.33 -0.13 5.18
C VAL A 85 -9.16 -1.38 4.90
N TRP A 86 -8.69 -2.23 3.98
CA TRP A 86 -9.37 -3.46 3.60
C TRP A 86 -9.03 -4.61 4.55
N LEU A 87 -7.81 -4.64 5.09
CA LEU A 87 -7.38 -5.67 6.05
C LEU A 87 -8.09 -5.57 7.39
N HIS A 88 -8.45 -4.35 7.82
CA HIS A 88 -8.90 -4.06 9.16
C HIS A 88 -10.06 -4.96 9.61
N HIS A 89 -11.14 -5.01 8.82
CA HIS A 89 -12.34 -5.74 9.23
C HIS A 89 -12.14 -7.26 9.20
N ILE A 90 -11.32 -7.74 8.26
CA ILE A 90 -10.95 -9.15 8.14
C ILE A 90 -10.11 -9.58 9.35
N ALA A 91 -9.12 -8.77 9.71
CA ALA A 91 -8.25 -9.00 10.86
C ALA A 91 -9.03 -8.94 12.18
N GLU A 92 -9.88 -7.91 12.37
CA GLU A 92 -10.68 -7.73 13.58
C GLU A 92 -11.60 -8.93 13.84
N ARG A 93 -12.34 -9.37 12.81
CA ARG A 93 -13.22 -10.54 12.91
C ARG A 93 -12.46 -11.85 13.10
N SER A 94 -11.24 -11.94 12.57
CA SER A 94 -10.36 -13.10 12.75
C SER A 94 -9.60 -13.08 14.07
N GLY A 95 -9.74 -12.02 14.88
CA GLY A 95 -9.06 -11.88 16.16
C GLY A 95 -7.57 -11.54 16.08
N ALA A 96 -7.08 -11.15 14.91
CA ALA A 96 -5.69 -10.79 14.67
C ALA A 96 -5.48 -9.27 14.69
N ARG A 97 -4.29 -8.84 15.12
CA ARG A 97 -3.78 -7.48 14.97
C ARG A 97 -2.88 -7.43 13.74
N VAL A 98 -2.97 -6.36 12.95
CA VAL A 98 -2.11 -6.18 11.76
C VAL A 98 -1.45 -4.82 11.83
N ILE A 99 -0.12 -4.82 11.78
CA ILE A 99 0.69 -3.61 11.64
C ILE A 99 1.10 -3.51 10.18
N VAL A 100 0.59 -2.51 9.46
CA VAL A 100 1.01 -2.24 8.08
C VAL A 100 1.99 -1.08 8.09
N VAL A 101 3.24 -1.32 7.69
CA VAL A 101 4.28 -0.29 7.68
C VAL A 101 4.46 0.28 6.28
N ASP A 102 4.62 1.59 6.18
CA ASP A 102 5.10 2.18 4.93
C ASP A 102 6.57 1.82 4.73
N ARG A 103 6.89 1.39 3.50
CA ARG A 103 8.27 1.15 3.08
C ARG A 103 8.92 2.47 2.70
N TYR A 104 9.24 3.31 3.67
CA TYR A 104 10.10 4.45 3.40
C TYR A 104 11.54 3.98 3.27
N ILE A 105 12.06 3.97 2.05
CA ILE A 105 13.51 4.06 1.84
C ILE A 105 13.92 5.49 2.25
N LEU A 106 14.07 5.64 3.57
CA LEU A 106 14.69 6.74 4.31
C LEU A 106 14.19 8.13 3.92
N SER A 107 13.34 8.75 4.75
CA SER A 107 13.35 10.21 4.85
C SER A 107 14.67 10.65 5.51
N LEU A 108 15.72 10.74 4.71
CA LEU A 108 16.92 11.50 5.06
C LEU A 108 17.20 12.44 3.91
N PHE A 109 17.01 13.71 4.21
CA PHE A 109 17.60 14.82 3.49
C PHE A 109 19.11 14.57 3.33
N GLU A 110 19.63 14.84 2.13
CA GLU A 110 21.03 15.19 1.88
C GLU A 110 22.14 14.15 2.12
N TRP A 111 22.10 13.02 1.41
CA TRP A 111 23.34 12.41 0.91
C TRP A 111 23.49 12.66 -0.59
N LEU A 112 23.63 13.97 -0.89
CA LEU A 112 24.24 14.64 -2.05
C LEU A 112 23.68 14.30 -3.46
N LEU A 113 23.50 15.25 -4.37
CA LEU A 113 24.59 16.00 -5.03
C LEU A 113 25.75 15.12 -5.56
N PHE A 114 25.79 13.80 -5.29
CA PHE A 114 26.93 12.92 -5.53
C PHE A 114 26.82 12.06 -6.78
N ILE A 115 25.68 12.09 -7.46
CA ILE A 115 25.62 11.75 -8.89
C ILE A 115 24.71 12.77 -9.59
N LEU A 116 24.98 14.06 -9.39
CA LEU A 116 24.67 14.97 -10.49
C LEU A 116 25.69 14.65 -11.60
N LEU A 117 25.20 14.21 -12.76
CA LEU A 117 25.89 14.35 -14.05
C LEU A 117 27.14 13.48 -14.32
N GLU A 118 27.00 12.16 -14.34
CA GLU A 118 27.85 11.31 -15.20
C GLU A 118 27.00 10.11 -15.65
N GLU A 119 26.43 9.97 -16.84
CA GLU A 119 26.38 10.72 -18.09
C GLU A 119 24.98 10.42 -18.67
N PHE A 120 24.30 11.41 -19.25
CA PHE A 120 22.93 11.36 -19.80
C PHE A 120 22.30 9.99 -20.07
N GLY A 121 21.30 9.61 -19.25
CA GLY A 121 20.37 8.53 -19.62
C GLY A 121 19.46 8.00 -18.52
N ASP A 122 18.66 8.81 -17.81
CA ASP A 122 17.50 8.31 -17.02
C ASP A 122 16.56 9.43 -16.49
N MET A 123 16.43 10.55 -17.22
CA MET A 123 15.60 11.71 -16.83
C MET A 123 14.10 11.41 -16.64
N TRP A 124 13.61 10.29 -17.18
CA TRP A 124 12.23 9.81 -16.99
C TRP A 124 11.97 9.28 -15.57
N ILE A 125 13.00 8.82 -14.84
CA ILE A 125 12.80 8.19 -13.51
C ILE A 125 12.47 9.21 -12.42
N CYS A 126 13.05 10.41 -12.50
CA CYS A 126 12.78 11.51 -11.56
C CYS A 126 11.35 12.08 -11.67
N ILE A 127 10.63 11.74 -12.74
CA ILE A 127 9.28 12.24 -13.05
C ILE A 127 8.19 11.30 -12.50
N TRP A 128 8.52 10.07 -12.07
CA TRP A 128 7.52 9.08 -11.65
C TRP A 128 6.67 9.50 -10.44
N ASN A 129 7.23 10.16 -9.42
CA ASN A 129 6.42 10.67 -8.31
C ASN A 129 5.55 11.89 -8.68
N GLN A 130 5.86 12.58 -9.78
CA GLN A 130 5.12 13.76 -10.26
C GLN A 130 3.94 13.38 -11.18
N ILE A 131 4.04 12.30 -11.95
CA ILE A 131 2.97 11.85 -12.87
C ILE A 131 1.64 11.59 -12.12
N PRO A 132 1.59 10.79 -11.05
CA PRO A 132 0.34 10.54 -10.34
C PRO A 132 -0.14 11.76 -9.53
N ARG A 133 0.79 12.57 -9.01
CA ARG A 133 0.46 13.77 -8.21
C ARG A 133 -0.20 14.85 -9.07
N LEU A 134 0.29 15.11 -10.29
CA LEU A 134 -0.31 16.06 -11.23
C LEU A 134 -1.69 15.62 -11.74
N VAL A 135 -1.87 14.32 -12.03
CA VAL A 135 -3.14 13.78 -12.52
C VAL A 135 -4.25 13.83 -11.46
N VAL A 136 -3.95 13.58 -10.18
CA VAL A 136 -4.99 13.54 -9.13
C VAL A 136 -5.25 14.88 -8.46
N THR A 137 -4.24 15.76 -8.30
CA THR A 137 -4.41 17.04 -7.59
C THR A 137 -4.87 18.20 -8.45
N GLN A 138 -4.65 18.18 -9.78
CA GLN A 138 -5.02 19.28 -10.67
C GLN A 138 -6.20 18.99 -11.62
N ALA A 139 -6.68 17.75 -11.71
CA ALA A 139 -7.67 17.35 -12.73
C ALA A 139 -9.08 17.00 -12.22
N ILE A 140 -9.46 17.31 -10.98
CA ILE A 140 -10.85 17.09 -10.51
C ILE A 140 -11.74 18.35 -10.64
N PRO A 141 -11.26 19.61 -10.56
CA PRO A 141 -12.11 20.76 -10.90
C PRO A 141 -12.17 21.11 -12.39
N THR A 142 -11.32 20.53 -13.25
CA THR A 142 -11.09 21.04 -14.63
C THR A 142 -11.41 20.06 -15.77
N LEU A 143 -11.90 18.85 -15.48
CA LEU A 143 -12.29 17.87 -16.52
C LEU A 143 -13.78 17.90 -16.93
N ALA A 144 -14.52 18.93 -16.52
CA ALA A 144 -15.66 19.36 -17.32
C ALA A 144 -15.11 20.32 -18.38
N LEU A 145 -14.87 19.84 -19.61
CA LEU A 145 -14.87 20.56 -20.91
C LEU A 145 -13.86 19.94 -21.90
N SER A 146 -14.31 18.93 -22.66
CA SER A 146 -14.18 18.78 -24.13
C SER A 146 -14.18 17.29 -24.51
N GLY A 147 -15.18 16.90 -25.29
CA GLY A 147 -15.36 15.53 -25.75
C GLY A 147 -14.31 15.14 -26.79
N ALA A 148 -13.35 14.31 -26.40
CA ALA A 148 -12.52 13.52 -27.30
C ALA A 148 -12.25 12.14 -26.68
N VAL A 149 -12.57 11.12 -27.47
CA VAL A 149 -12.44 9.70 -27.15
C VAL A 149 -10.96 9.31 -27.16
N PHE A 150 -10.44 8.78 -26.05
CA PHE A 150 -9.14 8.09 -26.01
C PHE A 150 -9.35 6.66 -25.51
N ASN A 151 -9.26 5.70 -26.42
CA ASN A 151 -9.00 4.29 -26.12
C ASN A 151 -7.48 4.06 -26.15
N THR A 152 -6.98 3.30 -25.18
CA THR A 152 -5.68 2.59 -25.17
C THR A 152 -4.50 3.24 -24.41
N THR A 153 -3.96 2.42 -23.49
CA THR A 153 -2.77 2.48 -22.62
C THR A 153 -2.75 3.44 -21.41
N SER A 154 -3.47 3.08 -20.35
CA SER A 154 -3.22 3.57 -18.97
C SER A 154 -2.96 2.47 -17.92
N SER A 155 -2.85 1.19 -18.31
CA SER A 155 -2.82 0.06 -17.35
C SER A 155 -1.48 -0.18 -16.63
N VAL A 156 -0.43 0.60 -16.90
CA VAL A 156 0.94 0.29 -16.42
C VAL A 156 1.50 1.29 -15.39
N ILE A 157 0.73 2.32 -15.03
CA ILE A 157 1.23 3.40 -14.13
C ILE A 157 0.44 3.48 -12.81
N THR A 158 -0.51 2.58 -12.59
CA THR A 158 -1.43 2.61 -11.43
C THR A 158 -1.36 1.32 -10.58
N SER A 159 -0.41 0.44 -10.87
CA SER A 159 -0.38 -0.98 -10.47
C SER A 159 0.20 -1.24 -9.07
N GLY A 160 -0.24 -0.50 -8.06
CA GLY A 160 0.22 -0.76 -6.69
C GLY A 160 -0.42 0.07 -5.57
N ALA A 161 -1.14 1.15 -5.89
CA ALA A 161 -1.67 2.03 -4.85
C ALA A 161 -3.11 2.52 -5.08
N PHE A 162 -3.70 2.28 -6.26
CA PHE A 162 -5.00 2.84 -6.59
C PHE A 162 -5.82 1.87 -7.43
N SER A 163 -6.60 1.00 -6.78
CA SER A 163 -7.81 0.48 -7.43
C SER A 163 -8.82 1.62 -7.45
N GLY A 164 -8.63 2.55 -8.38
CA GLY A 164 -9.39 3.79 -8.49
C GLY A 164 -9.65 4.13 -9.95
N SER A 165 -10.90 3.92 -10.37
CA SER A 165 -11.50 4.29 -11.66
C SER A 165 -10.93 3.63 -12.92
N ASN A 166 -11.22 2.34 -13.10
CA ASN A 166 -11.47 1.80 -14.44
C ASN A 166 -12.97 1.49 -14.54
N PRO A 167 -13.67 1.86 -15.64
CA PRO A 167 -15.07 1.49 -15.86
C PRO A 167 -15.26 -0.02 -16.09
N ASP A 168 -14.16 -0.78 -16.27
CA ASP A 168 -14.14 -2.23 -16.25
C ASP A 168 -13.58 -2.69 -14.90
N GLU A 169 -14.43 -2.62 -13.88
CA GLU A 169 -14.18 -3.18 -12.56
C GLU A 169 -13.91 -4.67 -12.71
N THR A 170 -12.66 -5.12 -12.51
CA THR A 170 -12.29 -6.54 -12.66
C THR A 170 -13.26 -7.35 -11.81
N LYS A 171 -13.92 -8.38 -12.37
CA LYS A 171 -14.93 -9.20 -11.67
C LYS A 171 -14.49 -9.64 -10.26
N ALA A 172 -13.19 -9.83 -10.05
CA ALA A 172 -12.58 -10.14 -8.76
C ALA A 172 -12.78 -9.04 -7.69
N VAL A 173 -12.64 -7.76 -8.05
CA VAL A 173 -12.82 -6.62 -7.15
C VAL A 173 -14.28 -6.53 -6.69
N GLU A 174 -15.23 -6.62 -7.61
CA GLU A 174 -16.67 -6.61 -7.26
C GLU A 174 -17.07 -7.84 -6.42
N VAL A 175 -16.51 -9.02 -6.71
CA VAL A 175 -16.70 -10.22 -5.87
C VAL A 175 -16.17 -9.97 -4.45
N ASN A 176 -14.99 -9.36 -4.31
CA ASN A 176 -14.44 -9.01 -3.01
C ASN A 176 -15.29 -7.97 -2.29
N ARG A 177 -15.77 -6.93 -2.99
CA ARG A 177 -16.66 -5.91 -2.39
C ARG A 177 -17.92 -6.53 -1.81
N ARG A 178 -18.57 -7.44 -2.54
CA ARG A 178 -19.76 -8.17 -2.05
C ARG A 178 -19.46 -9.04 -0.85
N LYS A 179 -18.32 -9.73 -0.85
CA LYS A 179 -17.87 -10.53 0.30
C LYS A 179 -17.58 -9.64 1.51
N ILE A 180 -16.99 -8.46 1.33
CA ILE A 180 -16.79 -7.45 2.40
C ILE A 180 -18.14 -6.97 2.94
N GLU A 181 -19.09 -6.67 2.07
CA GLU A 181 -20.43 -6.25 2.50
C GLU A 181 -21.14 -7.33 3.31
N ALA A 182 -21.18 -8.57 2.79
CA ALA A 182 -21.86 -9.69 3.43
C ALA A 182 -21.16 -10.18 4.71
N GLY A 183 -19.82 -10.19 4.70
CA GLY A 183 -19.00 -10.78 5.77
C GLY A 183 -18.48 -9.77 6.78
N TYR A 184 -18.48 -8.47 6.48
CA TYR A 184 -17.75 -7.49 7.29
C TYR A 184 -18.51 -6.16 7.48
N GLY A 185 -19.67 -6.00 6.85
CA GLY A 185 -20.61 -4.92 7.14
C GLY A 185 -20.26 -3.56 6.52
N LEU A 186 -19.29 -3.48 5.61
CA LEU A 186 -19.06 -2.27 4.82
C LEU A 186 -19.91 -2.34 3.56
N SER A 187 -20.94 -1.52 3.47
CA SER A 187 -21.78 -1.46 2.27
C SER A 187 -20.94 -1.18 1.03
N ARG A 188 -21.26 -1.80 -0.11
CA ARG A 188 -20.53 -1.60 -1.38
C ARG A 188 -20.41 -0.12 -1.75
N ASP A 189 -21.49 0.64 -1.54
CA ASP A 189 -21.51 2.09 -1.83
C ASP A 189 -20.54 2.88 -0.94
N PHE A 190 -20.32 2.44 0.29
CA PHE A 190 -19.31 3.04 1.18
C PHE A 190 -17.89 2.66 0.76
N GLN A 191 -17.66 1.42 0.33
CA GLN A 191 -16.38 0.98 -0.24
C GLN A 191 -16.01 1.82 -1.47
N ALA A 192 -16.95 2.05 -2.39
CA ALA A 192 -16.72 2.92 -3.55
C ALA A 192 -16.37 4.38 -3.18
N LYS A 193 -16.98 4.90 -2.10
CA LYS A 193 -16.63 6.24 -1.57
C LYS A 193 -15.22 6.23 -0.97
N ILE A 194 -14.82 5.17 -0.28
CA ILE A 194 -13.43 5.00 0.20
C ILE A 194 -12.46 5.01 -0.97
N ASP A 195 -12.71 4.21 -2.01
CA ASP A 195 -11.84 4.13 -3.20
C ASP A 195 -11.69 5.48 -3.91
N THR A 196 -12.72 6.33 -3.85
CA THR A 196 -12.67 7.68 -4.41
C THR A 196 -11.82 8.64 -3.55
N GLU A 197 -11.82 8.49 -2.23
CA GLU A 197 -11.11 9.37 -1.30
C GLU A 197 -9.67 8.92 -1.02
N LEU A 198 -9.39 7.61 -1.12
CA LEU A 198 -8.08 7.02 -0.81
C LEU A 198 -6.94 7.65 -1.61
N PRO A 199 -7.07 7.88 -2.94
CA PRO A 199 -6.02 8.53 -3.71
C PRO A 199 -5.70 9.93 -3.18
N ARG A 200 -6.71 10.72 -2.83
CA ARG A 200 -6.51 12.07 -2.29
C ARG A 200 -5.73 12.04 -0.99
N ARG A 201 -6.00 11.06 -0.13
CA ARG A 201 -5.26 10.88 1.14
C ARG A 201 -3.81 10.50 0.87
N ILE A 202 -3.56 9.48 0.06
CA ILE A 202 -2.20 9.02 -0.26
C ILE A 202 -1.38 10.15 -0.91
N PHE A 203 -1.94 10.87 -1.88
CA PHE A 203 -1.23 11.94 -2.60
C PHE A 203 -1.14 13.27 -1.84
N SER A 204 -1.87 13.42 -0.73
CA SER A 204 -1.65 14.52 0.20
C SER A 204 -0.35 14.37 1.00
N GLU A 205 0.19 13.15 1.05
CA GLU A 205 1.44 12.83 1.74
C GLU A 205 2.65 12.82 0.79
N SER A 206 3.86 12.75 1.35
CA SER A 206 5.09 12.68 0.56
C SER A 206 5.21 11.33 -0.13
N THR A 207 5.30 11.35 -1.46
CA THR A 207 5.49 10.16 -2.31
C THR A 207 6.94 10.02 -2.80
N VAL A 208 7.88 10.82 -2.29
CA VAL A 208 9.29 10.80 -2.74
C VAL A 208 9.95 9.42 -2.58
N GLY A 209 9.52 8.64 -1.58
CA GLY A 209 10.01 7.27 -1.36
C GLY A 209 9.77 6.33 -2.54
N ALA A 210 8.73 6.57 -3.33
CA ALA A 210 8.37 5.71 -4.47
C ALA A 210 9.44 5.69 -5.57
N ASN A 211 10.13 6.82 -5.81
CA ASN A 211 11.23 6.86 -6.78
C ASN A 211 12.41 5.99 -6.31
N ARG A 212 12.73 6.03 -5.02
CA ARG A 212 13.81 5.22 -4.44
C ARG A 212 13.46 3.73 -4.44
N GLU A 213 12.19 3.41 -4.22
CA GLU A 213 11.69 2.05 -4.29
C GLU A 213 11.76 1.50 -5.72
N ALA A 214 11.39 2.30 -6.73
CA ALA A 214 11.55 1.92 -8.12
C ALA A 214 13.03 1.66 -8.47
N LEU A 215 13.95 2.53 -8.02
CA LEU A 215 15.39 2.33 -8.19
C LEU A 215 15.89 1.05 -7.50
N LEU A 216 15.42 0.79 -6.28
CA LEU A 216 15.71 -0.44 -5.56
C LEU A 216 15.23 -1.66 -6.36
N CYS A 217 13.97 -1.71 -6.78
CA CYS A 217 13.41 -2.83 -7.53
C CYS A 217 14.11 -3.06 -8.88
N LEU A 218 14.57 -2.00 -9.55
CA LEU A 218 15.31 -2.08 -10.81
C LEU A 218 16.81 -2.40 -10.61
N LYS A 219 17.27 -2.59 -9.38
CA LYS A 219 18.70 -2.68 -9.02
C LYS A 219 19.54 -1.51 -9.59
N LYS A 220 18.91 -0.34 -9.76
CA LYS A 220 19.55 0.88 -10.25
C LYS A 220 20.09 1.67 -9.05
N GLY A 221 21.31 1.34 -8.65
CA GLY A 221 22.03 2.04 -7.58
C GLY A 221 23.44 1.45 -7.37
N PRO A 222 24.11 1.80 -6.26
CA PRO A 222 25.42 1.25 -5.95
C PRO A 222 25.43 -0.29 -5.91
N ARG A 223 26.56 -0.92 -6.21
CA ARG A 223 26.70 -2.38 -6.04
C ARG A 223 26.41 -2.77 -4.60
N GLY A 224 25.72 -3.89 -4.39
CA GLY A 224 25.31 -4.32 -3.06
C GLY A 224 24.04 -3.62 -2.55
N LEU A 225 23.27 -2.94 -3.42
CA LEU A 225 22.06 -2.22 -3.02
C LEU A 225 21.02 -3.12 -2.33
N TRP A 226 20.93 -4.40 -2.73
CA TRP A 226 20.04 -5.38 -2.10
C TRP A 226 20.69 -6.06 -0.88
N GLY A 227 21.96 -5.74 -0.59
CA GLY A 227 22.73 -6.34 0.48
C GLY A 227 22.78 -7.86 0.32
N VAL A 228 22.43 -8.58 1.38
CA VAL A 228 22.34 -10.05 1.35
C VAL A 228 21.34 -10.57 0.32
N CYS A 229 20.33 -9.79 -0.06
CA CYS A 229 19.33 -10.20 -1.03
C CYS A 229 19.83 -10.11 -2.49
N ASP A 230 21.04 -9.62 -2.75
CA ASP A 230 21.61 -9.69 -4.11
C ASP A 230 21.77 -11.13 -4.59
N ASP A 231 22.00 -12.05 -3.66
CA ASP A 231 21.84 -13.50 -3.82
C ASP A 231 20.63 -13.96 -2.98
N TYR A 232 19.50 -14.14 -3.64
CA TYR A 232 18.24 -14.45 -2.94
C TYR A 232 18.23 -15.86 -2.33
N GLU A 233 18.97 -16.81 -2.92
CA GLU A 233 19.09 -18.18 -2.40
C GLU A 233 19.93 -18.18 -1.11
N ASP A 234 21.06 -17.47 -1.10
CA ASP A 234 21.87 -17.27 0.11
C ASP A 234 21.08 -16.50 1.19
N PHE A 235 20.29 -15.50 0.80
CA PHE A 235 19.41 -14.81 1.73
C PHE A 235 18.39 -15.75 2.40
N ILE A 236 17.67 -16.58 1.63
CA ILE A 236 16.69 -17.52 2.19
C ILE A 236 17.36 -18.50 3.13
N LYS A 237 18.53 -19.03 2.74
CA LYS A 237 19.29 -19.94 3.59
C LYS A 237 19.64 -19.32 4.93
N ARG A 238 20.20 -18.11 4.92
CA ARG A 238 20.56 -17.37 6.16
C ARG A 238 19.33 -17.01 7.00
N LEU A 239 18.23 -16.65 6.35
CA LEU A 239 16.97 -16.34 7.03
C LEU A 239 16.44 -17.57 7.76
N VAL A 240 16.39 -18.72 7.08
CA VAL A 240 15.93 -19.98 7.67
C VAL A 240 16.86 -20.44 8.80
N GLU A 241 18.19 -20.41 8.61
CA GLU A 241 19.16 -20.73 9.67
C GLU A 241 19.01 -19.82 10.89
N GLY A 242 18.86 -18.50 10.67
CA GLY A 242 18.70 -17.51 11.73
C GLY A 242 17.39 -17.66 12.50
N GLU A 243 16.28 -18.00 11.83
CA GLU A 243 15.01 -18.25 12.50
C GLU A 243 14.99 -19.61 13.22
N ARG A 244 15.64 -20.65 12.67
CA ARG A 244 15.81 -21.95 13.35
C ARG A 244 16.56 -21.83 14.68
N ALA A 245 17.52 -20.92 14.78
CA ALA A 245 18.22 -20.66 16.04
C ALA A 245 17.28 -20.12 17.14
N LYS A 246 16.12 -19.57 16.77
CA LYS A 246 15.14 -18.96 17.70
C LYS A 246 13.89 -19.83 17.89
N THR A 247 13.46 -20.53 16.84
CA THR A 247 12.23 -21.36 16.84
C THR A 247 12.47 -22.72 16.20
N SER A 248 11.80 -23.75 16.72
CA SER A 248 11.88 -25.11 16.18
C SER A 248 11.02 -25.33 14.92
N LYS A 249 10.17 -24.37 14.53
CA LYS A 249 9.28 -24.48 13.38
C LYS A 249 9.17 -23.16 12.64
N VAL A 250 9.78 -23.09 11.46
CA VAL A 250 9.57 -21.99 10.51
C VAL A 250 8.49 -22.43 9.53
N LYS A 251 7.50 -21.56 9.30
CA LYS A 251 6.37 -21.84 8.40
C LYS A 251 6.24 -20.73 7.38
N VAL A 252 6.25 -21.09 6.10
CA VAL A 252 6.22 -20.15 4.98
C VAL A 252 5.02 -20.50 4.10
N ARG A 253 4.27 -19.46 3.73
CA ARG A 253 3.10 -19.54 2.86
C ARG A 253 3.25 -18.54 1.74
N VAL A 254 3.17 -19.02 0.50
CA VAL A 254 3.31 -18.19 -0.70
C VAL A 254 2.03 -18.27 -1.53
N PHE A 255 1.48 -17.10 -1.86
CA PHE A 255 0.24 -16.98 -2.62
C PHE A 255 0.55 -16.28 -3.94
N PHE A 256 0.40 -16.99 -5.05
CA PHE A 256 0.58 -16.43 -6.39
C PHE A 256 -0.77 -16.10 -7.01
N ALA A 257 -0.85 -15.02 -7.77
CA ALA A 257 -2.00 -14.77 -8.61
C ALA A 257 -2.07 -15.80 -9.76
N ALA A 258 -3.28 -16.08 -10.25
CA ALA A 258 -3.47 -16.92 -11.44
C ALA A 258 -2.89 -16.25 -12.70
N GLU A 259 -3.09 -14.93 -12.83
CA GLU A 259 -2.65 -14.15 -13.98
C GLU A 259 -1.74 -12.99 -13.54
N ASP A 260 -0.42 -13.23 -13.55
CA ASP A 260 0.57 -12.19 -13.21
C ASP A 260 1.60 -12.05 -14.33
N SER A 261 1.52 -10.95 -15.09
CA SER A 261 2.45 -10.64 -16.17
C SER A 261 3.76 -10.02 -15.67
N MET A 262 3.82 -9.54 -14.42
CA MET A 262 5.00 -8.89 -13.86
C MET A 262 5.97 -9.91 -13.25
N ILE A 263 5.45 -10.92 -12.54
CA ILE A 263 6.26 -12.02 -12.00
C ILE A 263 6.43 -13.13 -13.06
N GLY A 264 5.34 -13.48 -13.75
CA GLY A 264 5.30 -14.56 -14.73
C GLY A 264 5.53 -15.95 -14.13
N VAL A 265 5.41 -16.96 -14.98
CA VAL A 265 5.57 -18.38 -14.58
C VAL A 265 6.99 -18.66 -14.07
N LYS A 266 8.01 -18.12 -14.73
CA LYS A 266 9.42 -18.33 -14.36
C LYS A 266 9.77 -17.71 -13.02
N GLY A 267 9.29 -16.50 -12.73
CA GLY A 267 9.53 -15.85 -11.45
C GLY A 267 8.90 -16.62 -10.29
N ARG A 268 7.68 -17.15 -10.52
CA ARG A 268 7.01 -18.05 -9.57
C ARG A 268 7.81 -19.33 -9.33
N GLU A 269 8.22 -20.02 -10.40
CA GLU A 269 9.01 -21.26 -10.29
C GLU A 269 10.34 -21.03 -9.55
N TYR A 270 11.04 -19.93 -9.87
CA TYR A 270 12.26 -19.54 -9.16
C TYR A 270 12.03 -19.35 -7.67
N MET A 271 11.01 -18.57 -7.29
CA MET A 271 10.64 -18.36 -5.88
C MET A 271 10.31 -19.68 -5.18
N ASP A 272 9.50 -20.53 -5.81
CA ASP A 272 9.15 -21.85 -5.28
C ASP A 272 10.38 -22.73 -5.05
N CYS A 273 11.31 -22.77 -6.00
CA CYS A 273 12.54 -23.56 -5.85
C CYS A 273 13.37 -23.09 -4.66
N CYS A 274 13.60 -21.78 -4.53
CA CYS A 274 14.42 -21.23 -3.45
C CYS A 274 13.93 -21.65 -2.05
N TRP A 275 12.61 -21.72 -1.85
CA TRP A 275 12.01 -22.12 -0.57
C TRP A 275 11.89 -23.64 -0.41
N LYS A 276 11.62 -24.40 -1.47
CA LYS A 276 11.51 -25.88 -1.40
C LYS A 276 12.83 -26.57 -1.12
N GLU A 277 13.95 -25.95 -1.49
CA GLU A 277 15.29 -26.47 -1.24
C GLU A 277 15.74 -26.33 0.22
N GLN A 278 14.95 -25.65 1.07
CA GLN A 278 15.24 -25.51 2.48
C GLN A 278 14.68 -26.71 3.26
N ASP A 279 15.56 -27.41 3.99
CA ASP A 279 15.15 -28.50 4.87
C ASP A 279 14.24 -28.02 6.02
N ASP A 280 13.55 -28.92 6.73
CA ASP A 280 12.86 -28.66 8.00
C ASP A 280 11.94 -27.41 8.04
N LEU A 281 11.40 -27.01 6.89
CA LEU A 281 10.51 -25.87 6.71
C LEU A 281 9.09 -26.36 6.38
N ASP A 282 8.07 -25.86 7.08
CA ASP A 282 6.67 -26.04 6.65
C ASP A 282 6.38 -25.03 5.53
N PHE A 283 6.71 -25.41 4.30
CA PHE A 283 6.50 -24.61 3.09
C PHE A 283 5.28 -25.07 2.31
N GLU A 284 4.43 -24.11 1.92
CA GLU A 284 3.32 -24.35 1.00
C GLU A 284 3.15 -23.14 0.09
N SER A 285 3.04 -23.40 -1.21
CA SER A 285 2.69 -22.39 -2.21
C SER A 285 1.38 -22.77 -2.92
N ARG A 286 0.55 -21.76 -3.24
CA ARG A 286 -0.70 -21.97 -3.99
C ARG A 286 -0.96 -20.84 -4.97
N ILE A 287 -1.63 -21.19 -6.07
CA ILE A 287 -2.13 -20.24 -7.05
C ILE A 287 -3.58 -19.91 -6.69
N ILE A 288 -3.89 -18.63 -6.60
CA ILE A 288 -5.22 -18.13 -6.27
C ILE A 288 -5.97 -17.88 -7.56
N ALA A 289 -7.05 -18.63 -7.75
CA ALA A 289 -7.88 -18.53 -8.95
C ALA A 289 -8.56 -17.16 -9.03
N ASN A 290 -8.77 -16.68 -10.27
CA ASN A 290 -9.45 -15.41 -10.57
C ASN A 290 -8.80 -14.18 -9.91
N THR A 291 -7.50 -14.21 -9.65
CA THR A 291 -6.73 -13.05 -9.22
C THR A 291 -5.61 -12.75 -10.18
N ASP A 292 -5.31 -11.47 -10.29
CA ASP A 292 -4.17 -10.89 -10.96
C ASP A 292 -3.16 -10.30 -9.96
N HIS A 293 -2.12 -9.65 -10.47
CA HIS A 293 -1.08 -9.01 -9.67
C HIS A 293 -1.64 -8.08 -8.58
N ASP A 294 -2.66 -7.29 -8.90
CA ASP A 294 -3.20 -6.25 -8.02
C ASP A 294 -4.25 -6.81 -7.04
N SER A 295 -5.00 -7.83 -7.46
CA SER A 295 -6.15 -8.36 -6.70
C SER A 295 -5.81 -9.51 -5.76
N VAL A 296 -4.65 -10.18 -5.91
CA VAL A 296 -4.27 -11.30 -5.03
C VAL A 296 -4.16 -10.89 -3.55
N LEU A 297 -3.68 -9.67 -3.27
CA LEU A 297 -3.60 -9.11 -1.92
C LEU A 297 -4.97 -8.72 -1.32
N GLN A 298 -6.01 -8.63 -2.16
CA GLN A 298 -7.37 -8.34 -1.74
C GLN A 298 -8.22 -9.62 -1.58
N SER A 299 -7.64 -10.79 -1.84
CA SER A 299 -8.35 -12.06 -1.70
C SER A 299 -8.71 -12.33 -0.25
N ILE A 300 -10.00 -12.17 0.06
CA ILE A 300 -10.53 -12.35 1.42
C ILE A 300 -10.28 -13.76 1.93
N GLU A 301 -10.36 -14.77 1.06
CA GLU A 301 -10.07 -16.15 1.43
C GLU A 301 -8.62 -16.33 1.88
N VAL A 302 -7.68 -15.69 1.18
CA VAL A 302 -6.27 -15.71 1.55
C VAL A 302 -6.05 -14.98 2.87
N LEU A 303 -6.61 -13.78 3.01
CA LEU A 303 -6.46 -12.97 4.21
C LEU A 303 -7.07 -13.65 5.45
N GLU A 304 -8.27 -14.21 5.33
CA GLU A 304 -8.89 -15.02 6.40
C GLU A 304 -8.03 -16.22 6.78
N SER A 305 -7.52 -16.94 5.78
CA SER A 305 -6.64 -18.09 6.01
C SER A 305 -5.39 -17.69 6.79
N VAL A 306 -4.73 -16.59 6.39
CA VAL A 306 -3.52 -16.08 7.07
C VAL A 306 -3.84 -15.64 8.50
N PHE A 307 -4.88 -14.83 8.68
CA PHE A 307 -5.20 -14.29 10.01
C PHE A 307 -5.69 -15.36 10.98
N ARG A 308 -6.50 -16.34 10.53
CA ARG A 308 -6.90 -17.47 11.37
C ARG A 308 -5.72 -18.35 11.76
N GLU A 309 -4.82 -18.59 10.82
CA GLU A 309 -3.62 -19.37 11.11
C GLU A 309 -2.77 -18.68 12.17
N VAL A 310 -2.52 -17.38 12.02
CA VAL A 310 -1.78 -16.58 13.02
C VAL A 310 -2.53 -16.57 14.34
N ALA A 311 -3.86 -16.41 14.31
CA ALA A 311 -4.69 -16.39 15.50
C ALA A 311 -4.75 -17.73 16.26
N SER A 312 -4.53 -18.85 15.59
CA SER A 312 -4.47 -20.17 16.23
C SER A 312 -3.16 -20.43 16.99
N ARG A 313 -2.18 -19.53 16.90
CA ARG A 313 -0.86 -19.68 17.55
C ARG A 313 -0.81 -19.08 18.96
N SER A 314 -1.81 -18.28 19.36
CA SER A 314 -1.97 -17.74 20.73
C SER A 314 -2.77 -18.66 21.63
#